data_AF-A0AAU8T064-F1
#
_entry.id   AF-A0AAU8T064-F1
#
_cell.length_a   1.000
_cell.length_b   1.000
_cell.length_c   1.000
_cell.angle_alpha   90.00
_cell.angle_beta   90.00
_cell.angle_gamma   90.00
#
_symmetry.space_group_name_H-M   'P 1'
#
loop_
_entity.id
_entity.type
_entity.pdbx_description
1 polymer ?
#
loop_
_entity_poly.entity_id
_entity_poly.type
_entity_poly.pdbx_seq_one_letter_code
_entity_poly.pdbx_strand_id
1 'polypeptide(L)'
;MAKLGDKAADYLVLETADALLSPEELEAKRVALLAELDKSAKKVGEKAVMLFGWVRNGGKLNEYMHRAFKVLAQDGFLTSGVNGNLQKNYLARPYAPGTASAQANQIFQLFPPLKLTIREKGRMVPNPDSVLLTTILTKLGLTLKTE
;
A
#
# COMPACT_ATOMS: atom_id res chain seq x y z
N MET A 1 2.43 4.10 -20.30
CA MET A 1 1.41 4.16 -19.24
C MET A 1 1.02 2.74 -18.90
N ALA A 2 1.18 2.33 -17.64
CA ALA A 2 0.70 1.02 -17.20
C ALA A 2 -0.82 1.12 -17.04
N LYS A 3 -1.56 0.73 -18.09
CA LYS A 3 -3.03 0.69 -18.03
C LYS A 3 -3.41 -0.39 -17.02
N LEU A 4 -3.92 0.02 -15.86
CA LEU A 4 -4.55 -0.86 -14.88
C LEU A 4 -5.91 -1.30 -15.47
N GLY A 5 -5.87 -2.04 -16.58
CA GLY A 5 -7.05 -2.33 -17.41
C GLY A 5 -8.06 -3.20 -16.68
N ASP A 6 -9.34 -2.83 -16.82
CA ASP A 6 -10.67 -3.46 -16.61
C ASP A 6 -10.87 -4.62 -15.62
N LYS A 7 -9.85 -5.38 -15.28
CA LYS A 7 -9.87 -6.59 -14.45
C LYS A 7 -9.11 -6.44 -13.12
N ALA A 8 -8.56 -5.25 -12.84
CA ALA A 8 -8.13 -4.87 -11.49
C ALA A 8 -9.28 -4.28 -10.66
N ALA A 9 -10.40 -3.95 -11.33
CA ALA A 9 -11.57 -3.29 -10.78
C ALA A 9 -12.31 -4.12 -9.71
N ASP A 10 -12.24 -5.45 -9.79
CA ASP A 10 -12.97 -6.36 -8.89
C ASP A 10 -12.46 -6.37 -7.44
N TYR A 11 -11.26 -5.82 -7.17
CA TYR A 11 -10.62 -5.85 -5.84
C TYR A 11 -10.48 -4.46 -5.21
N LEU A 12 -11.21 -3.46 -5.71
CA LEU A 12 -11.12 -2.06 -5.28
C LEU A 12 -12.15 -1.66 -4.21
N VAL A 13 -12.67 -2.61 -3.44
CA VAL A 13 -13.32 -2.32 -2.16
C VAL A 13 -12.20 -2.02 -1.17
N LEU A 14 -11.94 -0.74 -0.93
CA LEU A 14 -10.80 -0.31 -0.12
C LEU A 14 -11.13 -0.34 1.37
N GLU A 15 -12.39 -0.06 1.72
CA GLU A 15 -12.86 0.03 3.10
C GLU A 15 -14.14 -0.78 3.33
N THR A 16 -14.39 -1.21 4.57
CA THR A 16 -15.58 -2.01 4.94
C THR A 16 -16.90 -1.28 4.66
N ALA A 17 -16.89 0.05 4.77
CA ALA A 17 -18.02 0.91 4.43
C ALA A 17 -18.39 0.87 2.94
N ASP A 18 -17.45 0.51 2.06
CA ASP A 18 -17.72 0.41 0.62
C ASP A 18 -18.67 -0.75 0.28
N ALA A 19 -18.83 -1.73 1.18
CA ALA A 19 -19.78 -2.82 1.03
C ALA A 19 -21.25 -2.36 1.12
N LEU A 20 -21.49 -1.16 1.66
CA LEU A 20 -22.83 -0.57 1.81
C LEU A 20 -23.17 0.44 0.69
N LEU A 21 -22.22 0.74 -0.18
CA LEU A 21 -22.40 1.70 -1.26
C LEU A 21 -23.18 1.08 -2.43
N SER A 22 -23.94 1.92 -3.12
CA SER A 22 -24.56 1.53 -4.38
C SER A 22 -23.49 1.21 -5.45
N PRO A 23 -23.82 0.40 -6.48
CA PRO A 23 -22.90 0.12 -7.58
C PRO A 23 -22.36 1.39 -8.27
N GLU A 24 -23.16 2.45 -8.34
CA GLU A 24 -22.78 3.72 -8.95
C GLU A 24 -21.77 4.50 -8.08
N GLU A 25 -21.97 4.54 -6.77
CA GLU A 25 -21.04 5.17 -5.83
C GLU A 25 -19.70 4.42 -5.74
N LEU A 26 -19.76 3.08 -5.81
CA LEU A 26 -18.57 2.23 -5.92
C LEU A 26 -17.79 2.57 -7.18
N GLU A 27 -18.46 2.69 -8.33
CA GLU A 27 -17.79 3.04 -9.59
C GLU A 27 -17.19 4.45 -9.55
N ALA A 28 -17.89 5.43 -8.96
CA ALA A 28 -17.35 6.77 -8.77
C ALA A 28 -16.07 6.78 -7.91
N LYS A 29 -16.05 6.02 -6.81
CA LYS A 29 -14.85 5.86 -5.97
C LYS A 29 -13.71 5.17 -6.73
N ARG A 30 -14.01 4.19 -7.59
CA ARG A 30 -13.01 3.52 -8.44
C ARG A 30 -12.38 4.48 -9.42
N VAL A 31 -13.19 5.26 -10.13
CA VAL A 31 -12.71 6.27 -11.09
C VAL A 31 -11.85 7.32 -10.37
N ALA A 32 -12.26 7.75 -9.18
CA ALA A 32 -11.47 8.69 -8.37
C ALA A 32 -10.10 8.11 -7.99
N LEU A 33 -10.05 6.86 -7.55
CA LEU A 33 -8.80 6.17 -7.21
C LEU A 33 -7.89 6.02 -8.43
N LEU A 34 -8.42 5.58 -9.57
CA LEU A 34 -7.65 5.46 -10.81
C LEU A 34 -7.08 6.82 -11.24
N ALA A 35 -7.87 7.88 -11.13
CA ALA A 35 -7.41 9.24 -11.42
C ALA A 35 -6.31 9.72 -10.44
N GLU A 36 -6.36 9.34 -9.17
CA GLU A 36 -5.29 9.61 -8.20
C GLU A 36 -4.01 8.83 -8.54
N LEU A 37 -4.14 7.55 -8.91
CA LEU A 37 -3.01 6.72 -9.31
C LEU A 37 -2.36 7.21 -10.61
N ASP A 38 -3.16 7.70 -11.57
CA ASP A 38 -2.66 8.29 -12.82
C ASP A 38 -1.91 9.61 -12.59
N LYS A 39 -2.32 10.39 -11.57
CA LYS A 39 -1.60 11.61 -11.14
C LYS A 39 -0.34 11.31 -10.33
N SER A 40 -0.18 10.07 -9.85
CA SER A 40 0.98 9.69 -9.06
C SER A 40 2.26 9.65 -9.89
N ALA A 41 3.42 9.77 -9.23
CA ALA A 41 4.69 9.60 -9.91
C ALA A 41 4.76 8.21 -10.57
N LYS A 42 5.33 8.11 -11.79
CA LYS A 42 5.39 6.86 -12.58
C LYS A 42 5.75 5.61 -11.75
N LYS A 43 6.78 5.72 -10.89
CA LYS A 43 7.25 4.60 -10.05
C LYS A 43 6.28 4.21 -8.92
N VAL A 44 5.45 5.14 -8.46
CA VAL A 44 4.37 4.89 -7.48
C VAL A 44 3.23 4.15 -8.17
N GLY A 45 2.79 4.61 -9.34
CA GLY A 45 1.79 3.92 -10.16
C GLY A 45 2.22 2.49 -10.55
N GLU A 46 3.48 2.29 -10.93
CA GLU A 46 4.02 0.94 -11.20
C GLU A 46 3.93 0.01 -9.98
N LYS A 47 4.16 0.51 -8.76
CA LYS A 47 3.98 -0.28 -7.54
C LYS A 47 2.53 -0.59 -7.24
N ALA A 48 1.60 0.34 -7.51
CA ALA A 48 0.17 0.07 -7.41
C ALA A 48 -0.23 -1.09 -8.32
N VAL A 49 0.20 -1.06 -9.58
CA VAL A 49 -0.02 -2.14 -10.55
C VAL A 49 0.57 -3.47 -10.06
N MET A 50 1.80 -3.46 -9.54
CA MET A 50 2.43 -4.67 -8.99
C MET A 50 1.66 -5.21 -7.77
N LEU A 51 1.19 -4.33 -6.89
CA LEU A 51 0.44 -4.71 -5.70
C LEU A 51 -0.89 -5.37 -6.10
N PHE A 52 -1.68 -4.71 -6.95
CA PHE A 52 -2.96 -5.28 -7.41
C PHE A 52 -2.76 -6.56 -8.22
N GLY A 53 -1.74 -6.60 -9.07
CA GLY A 53 -1.36 -7.81 -9.81
C GLY A 53 -1.03 -8.98 -8.86
N TRP A 54 -0.32 -8.71 -7.77
CA TRP A 54 -0.01 -9.70 -6.73
C TRP A 54 -1.24 -10.11 -5.92
N VAL A 55 -2.09 -9.17 -5.52
CA VAL A 55 -3.33 -9.49 -4.78
C VAL A 55 -4.19 -10.46 -5.59
N ARG A 56 -4.31 -10.23 -6.90
CA ARG A 56 -5.07 -11.06 -7.83
C ARG A 56 -4.42 -12.40 -8.12
N ASN A 57 -3.18 -12.39 -8.61
CA ASN A 57 -2.55 -13.59 -9.17
C ASN A 57 -1.75 -14.39 -8.13
N GLY A 58 -1.50 -13.81 -6.95
CA GLY A 58 -0.62 -14.39 -5.94
C GLY A 58 0.85 -14.35 -6.36
N GLY A 59 1.63 -15.30 -5.84
CA GLY A 59 3.08 -15.37 -6.07
C GLY A 59 3.89 -14.53 -5.08
N LYS A 60 5.10 -14.12 -5.48
CA LYS A 60 6.01 -13.38 -4.61
C LYS A 60 5.83 -11.87 -4.77
N LEU A 61 5.42 -11.20 -3.69
CA LEU A 61 5.36 -9.75 -3.64
C LEU A 61 6.78 -9.15 -3.75
N ASN A 62 6.89 -7.96 -4.35
CA ASN A 62 8.14 -7.21 -4.38
C ASN A 62 8.74 -7.07 -2.96
N GLU A 63 10.04 -7.36 -2.81
CA GLU A 63 10.73 -7.37 -1.51
C GLU A 63 10.54 -6.08 -0.70
N TYR A 64 10.54 -4.90 -1.35
CA TYR A 64 10.32 -3.62 -0.67
C TYR A 64 8.89 -3.53 -0.12
N MET A 65 7.88 -3.91 -0.91
CA MET A 65 6.48 -3.91 -0.46
C MET A 65 6.25 -4.94 0.64
N HIS A 66 6.79 -6.15 0.49
CA HIS A 66 6.74 -7.20 1.51
C HIS A 66 7.32 -6.71 2.84
N ARG A 67 8.49 -6.08 2.81
CA ARG A 67 9.12 -5.49 3.99
C ARG A 67 8.33 -4.34 4.56
N ALA A 68 7.74 -3.48 3.74
CA ALA A 68 6.87 -2.41 4.23
C ALA A 68 5.68 -2.95 5.01
N PHE A 69 4.98 -3.97 4.49
CA PHE A 69 3.89 -4.62 5.23
C PHE A 69 4.37 -5.33 6.49
N LYS A 70 5.55 -5.96 6.45
CA LYS A 70 6.14 -6.59 7.63
C LYS A 70 6.47 -5.58 8.73
N VAL A 71 7.10 -4.46 8.39
CA VAL A 71 7.39 -3.38 9.35
C VAL A 71 6.10 -2.79 9.88
N LEU A 72 5.12 -2.51 9.01
CA LEU A 72 3.82 -1.98 9.42
C LEU A 72 3.10 -2.94 10.40
N ALA A 73 3.17 -4.25 10.17
CA ALA A 73 2.58 -5.26 11.04
C ALA A 73 3.34 -5.42 12.38
N GLN A 74 4.68 -5.36 12.35
CA GLN A 74 5.53 -5.56 13.52
C GLN A 74 5.60 -4.33 14.44
N ASP A 75 5.73 -3.14 13.85
CA ASP A 75 5.92 -1.89 14.60
C ASP A 75 4.59 -1.18 14.86
N GLY A 76 3.51 -1.54 14.14
CA GLY A 76 2.21 -0.87 14.21
C GLY A 76 2.19 0.50 13.52
N PHE A 77 3.30 0.95 12.93
CA PHE A 77 3.39 2.20 12.19
C PHE A 77 4.58 2.23 11.22
N LEU A 78 4.61 3.23 10.33
CA LEU A 78 5.73 3.56 9.47
C LEU A 78 6.14 5.02 9.69
N THR A 79 7.44 5.26 9.85
CA THR A 79 8.05 6.61 9.90
C THR A 79 8.95 6.86 8.70
N SER A 80 8.92 8.10 8.22
CA SER A 80 9.71 8.55 7.06
C SER A 80 11.05 9.16 7.49
N GLY A 81 11.89 9.49 6.51
CA GLY A 81 13.17 10.17 6.71
C GLY A 81 14.34 9.23 7.00
N VAL A 82 15.54 9.82 7.12
CA VAL A 82 16.84 9.12 7.23
C VAL A 82 16.87 8.12 8.40
N ASN A 83 16.08 8.36 9.45
CA ASN A 83 15.96 7.51 10.62
C ASN A 83 14.61 6.79 10.76
N GLY A 84 13.76 6.86 9.74
CA GLY A 84 12.48 6.17 9.71
C GLY A 84 12.65 4.65 9.76
N ASN A 85 11.72 3.96 10.42
CA ASN A 85 11.80 2.51 10.62
C ASN A 85 11.85 1.74 9.28
N LEU A 86 11.12 2.21 8.27
CA LEU A 86 11.12 1.59 6.95
C LEU A 86 12.45 1.75 6.23
N GLN A 87 13.04 2.95 6.25
CA GLN A 87 14.34 3.20 5.63
C GLN A 87 15.44 2.41 6.35
N LYS A 88 15.44 2.37 7.68
CA LYS A 88 16.36 1.54 8.47
C LYS A 88 16.20 0.06 8.15
N ASN A 89 14.97 -0.42 8.00
CA ASN A 89 14.71 -1.80 7.59
C ASN A 89 15.32 -2.10 6.23
N TYR A 90 15.17 -1.20 5.25
CA TYR A 90 15.80 -1.37 3.93
C TYR A 90 17.33 -1.32 3.99
N LEU A 91 17.93 -0.44 4.78
CA LEU A 91 19.39 -0.37 4.98
C LEU A 91 19.98 -1.61 5.67
N ALA A 92 19.17 -2.39 6.39
CA ALA A 92 19.59 -3.70 6.92
C ALA A 92 19.74 -4.76 5.82
N ARG A 93 19.21 -4.52 4.62
CA ARG A 93 19.71 -5.15 3.39
C ARG A 93 20.80 -4.24 2.84
N PRO A 94 21.83 -4.75 2.14
CA PRO A 94 22.90 -3.94 1.56
C PRO A 94 22.41 -3.09 0.36
N TYR A 95 21.25 -2.43 0.46
CA TYR A 95 20.77 -1.43 -0.48
C TYR A 95 21.52 -0.12 -0.27
N ALA A 96 21.83 0.55 -1.38
CA ALA A 96 22.41 1.88 -1.32
C ALA A 96 21.49 2.86 -0.58
N PRO A 97 22.02 3.83 0.20
CA PRO A 97 21.21 4.77 0.96
C PRO A 97 20.21 5.56 0.11
N GLY A 98 20.60 5.96 -1.10
CA GLY A 98 19.71 6.63 -2.05
C GLY A 98 18.55 5.73 -2.50
N THR A 99 18.80 4.43 -2.69
CA THR A 99 17.77 3.45 -3.05
C THR A 99 16.81 3.22 -1.89
N ALA A 100 17.32 3.02 -0.67
CA ALA A 100 16.48 2.84 0.52
C ALA A 100 15.54 4.04 0.75
N SER A 101 16.07 5.26 0.65
CA SER A 101 15.27 6.49 0.77
C SER A 101 14.21 6.60 -0.32
N ALA A 102 14.58 6.40 -1.59
CA ALA A 102 13.64 6.49 -2.70
C ALA A 102 12.52 5.44 -2.62
N GLN A 103 12.84 4.21 -2.22
CA GLN A 103 11.87 3.13 -2.05
C GLN A 103 10.92 3.41 -0.88
N ALA A 104 11.44 3.92 0.24
CA ALA A 104 10.60 4.32 1.36
C ALA A 104 9.63 5.43 0.93
N ASN A 105 10.12 6.49 0.28
CA ASN A 105 9.28 7.59 -0.21
C ASN A 105 8.17 7.12 -1.15
N GLN A 106 8.44 6.15 -2.03
CA GLN A 106 7.42 5.58 -2.91
C GLN A 106 6.31 4.86 -2.12
N ILE A 107 6.65 4.15 -1.03
CA ILE A 107 5.66 3.51 -0.15
C ILE A 107 4.81 4.56 0.58
N PHE A 108 5.43 5.64 1.08
CA PHE A 108 4.73 6.74 1.76
C PHE A 108 3.78 7.54 0.85
N GLN A 109 4.00 7.47 -0.46
CA GLN A 109 3.11 8.05 -1.47
C GLN A 109 2.02 7.05 -1.91
N LEU A 110 2.28 5.75 -1.83
CA LEU A 110 1.37 4.70 -2.30
C LEU A 110 0.32 4.30 -1.27
N PHE A 111 0.72 4.11 0.00
CA PHE A 111 -0.16 3.49 1.00
C PHE A 111 -1.38 4.34 1.39
N PRO A 112 -1.28 5.69 1.53
CA PRO A 112 -2.44 6.50 1.90
C PRO A 112 -3.54 6.57 0.83
N PRO A 113 -3.25 6.79 -0.47
CA PRO A 113 -4.29 6.77 -1.52
C PRO A 113 -5.02 5.42 -1.60
N LEU A 114 -4.30 4.32 -1.39
CA LEU A 114 -4.88 2.97 -1.35
C LEU A 114 -5.62 2.66 -0.04
N LYS A 115 -5.77 3.65 0.86
CA LYS A 115 -6.40 3.52 2.18
C LYS A 115 -5.80 2.42 3.06
N LEU A 116 -4.57 1.99 2.79
CA LEU A 116 -3.86 0.98 3.60
C LEU A 116 -3.40 1.54 4.93
N THR A 117 -3.11 2.84 4.97
CA THR A 117 -2.63 3.53 6.15
C THR A 117 -3.26 4.91 6.26
N ILE A 118 -3.51 5.35 7.48
CA ILE A 118 -3.88 6.73 7.80
C ILE A 118 -2.64 7.48 8.31
N ARG A 119 -2.61 8.81 8.10
CA ARG A 119 -1.52 9.65 8.59
C ARG A 119 -1.88 10.20 9.97
N GLU A 120 -1.15 9.80 10.99
CA GLU A 120 -1.31 10.29 12.36
C GLU A 120 0.00 10.87 12.88
N LYS A 121 -0.02 12.14 13.33
CA LYS A 121 1.11 12.81 14.01
C LYS A 121 2.47 12.63 13.29
N GLY A 122 2.48 12.69 11.96
CA GLY A 122 3.69 12.55 11.14
C GLY A 122 4.16 11.10 10.90
N ARG A 123 3.34 10.11 11.26
CA ARG A 123 3.56 8.67 11.00
C ARG A 123 2.41 8.11 10.17
N MET A 124 2.64 6.97 9.52
CA MET A 124 1.55 6.21 8.89
C MET A 124 1.21 5.03 9.77
N VAL A 125 -0.04 4.93 10.20
CA VAL A 125 -0.54 3.79 11.00
C VAL A 125 -1.49 2.95 10.15
N PRO A 126 -1.62 1.64 10.41
CA PRO A 126 -2.58 0.77 9.73
C PRO A 126 -3.99 1.38 9.74
N ASN A 127 -4.68 1.35 8.61
CA ASN A 127 -6.11 1.69 8.58
C ASN A 127 -6.92 0.45 9.02
N PRO A 128 -7.61 0.48 10.19
CA PRO A 128 -8.39 -0.66 10.65
C PRO A 128 -9.59 -0.97 9.75
N ASP A 129 -10.10 0.02 9.04
CA ASP A 129 -11.27 -0.15 8.15
C ASP A 129 -10.87 -0.69 6.77
N SER A 130 -9.56 -0.86 6.50
CA SER A 130 -9.08 -1.27 5.18
C SER A 130 -9.25 -2.77 4.92
N VAL A 131 -10.15 -3.09 3.99
CA VAL A 131 -10.37 -4.46 3.49
C VAL A 131 -9.17 -4.93 2.69
N LEU A 132 -8.55 -4.03 1.91
CA LEU A 132 -7.36 -4.34 1.13
C LEU A 132 -6.18 -4.67 2.05
N LEU A 133 -5.96 -3.91 3.12
CA LEU A 133 -4.91 -4.20 4.10
C LEU A 133 -5.11 -5.57 4.75
N THR A 134 -6.34 -5.87 5.20
CA THR A 134 -6.69 -7.16 5.80
C THR A 134 -6.39 -8.32 4.85
N THR A 135 -6.75 -8.17 3.57
CA THR A 135 -6.47 -9.17 2.52
C THR A 135 -4.98 -9.36 2.31
N ILE A 136 -4.20 -8.28 2.25
CA ILE A 136 -2.74 -8.33 2.08
C ILE A 136 -2.09 -9.03 3.26
N LEU A 137 -2.44 -8.66 4.49
CA LEU A 137 -1.87 -9.26 5.71
C LEU A 137 -2.18 -10.74 5.79
N THR A 138 -3.43 -11.13 5.48
CA THR A 138 -3.85 -12.54 5.43
C THR A 138 -3.04 -13.33 4.40
N LYS A 139 -2.89 -12.80 3.18
CA LYS A 139 -2.08 -13.44 2.12
C LYS A 139 -0.59 -13.54 2.48
N LEU A 140 -0.07 -12.60 3.28
CA LEU A 140 1.31 -12.62 3.77
C LEU A 140 1.50 -13.44 5.05
N GLY A 141 0.43 -13.93 5.67
CA GLY A 141 0.49 -14.59 6.98
C GLY A 141 0.99 -13.66 8.08
N LEU A 142 0.67 -12.36 7.99
CA LEU A 142 1.04 -11.33 8.96
C LEU A 142 -0.16 -10.95 9.83
N THR A 143 0.10 -10.59 11.07
CA THR A 143 -0.91 -10.07 12.00
C THR A 143 -0.45 -8.70 12.49
N LEU A 144 -1.36 -7.72 12.53
CA LEU A 144 -1.06 -6.42 13.11
C LEU A 144 -0.78 -6.59 14.60
N LYS A 145 0.27 -5.95 15.08
CA LYS A 145 0.49 -5.78 16.51
C LYS A 145 -0.59 -4.87 17.06
N THR A 146 -1.56 -5.44 17.77
CA THR A 146 -2.49 -4.70 18.64
C THR A 146 -1.72 -4.30 19.89
N GLU A 147 -1.55 -3.00 20.10
CA GLU A 147 -1.13 -2.45 21.40
C GLU A 147 -2.23 -2.66 22.45
#